data_AF-A0A3D3PQH8-F1
#
_entry.id   AF-A0A3D3PQH8-F1
#
_cell.length_a   1.000
_cell.length_b   1.000
_cell.length_c   1.000
_cell.angle_alpha   90.00
_cell.angle_beta   90.00
_cell.angle_gamma   90.00
#
_symmetry.space_group_name_H-M   'P 1'
#
loop_
_entity.id
_entity.type
_entity.pdbx_description
1 polymer ?
#
loop_
_entity_poly.entity_id
_entity_poly.type
_entity_poly.pdbx_seq_one_letter_code
_entity_poly.pdbx_strand_id
1 'polypeptide(L)'
;VRLVVRQDAVSDGVAEAGVPAQQLSDWLAHYYDVVTVTFADAESFDWAALPQDGRVLILASTSRLRYGPLARATWRPDLHLALWSPFQALDIDAPALITYGFAEPALKAVTAWLIGELEATGRCPVEGFAA
;
A
#
# COMPACT_ATOMS: atom_id res chain seq x y z
N VAL A 1 6.64 10.64 -6.49
CA VAL A 1 5.95 9.40 -6.09
C VAL A 1 4.55 9.38 -6.68
N ARG A 2 4.07 8.21 -7.13
CA ARG A 2 2.67 7.95 -7.44
C ARG A 2 2.12 6.98 -6.40
N LEU A 3 1.19 7.46 -5.57
CA LEU A 3 0.52 6.64 -4.59
C LEU A 3 -0.75 6.05 -5.22
N VAL A 4 -0.84 4.73 -5.27
CA VAL A 4 -2.06 4.02 -5.66
C VAL A 4 -2.68 3.43 -4.40
N VAL A 5 -3.91 3.81 -4.09
CA VAL A 5 -4.57 3.39 -2.84
C VAL A 5 -6.07 3.18 -3.09
N ARG A 6 -6.69 2.27 -2.37
CA ARG A 6 -8.14 2.08 -2.50
C ARG A 6 -8.86 3.33 -1.98
N GLN A 7 -9.88 3.78 -2.70
CA GLN A 7 -10.79 4.82 -2.22
C GLN A 7 -11.46 4.37 -0.91
N ASP A 8 -11.67 5.32 0.00
CA ASP A 8 -12.34 5.07 1.26
C ASP A 8 -13.76 4.53 1.01
N ALA A 9 -14.05 3.36 1.58
CA ALA A 9 -15.40 2.81 1.52
C ALA A 9 -16.29 3.62 2.47
N VAL A 10 -17.45 4.07 1.98
CA VAL A 10 -18.51 4.62 2.84
C VAL A 10 -19.05 3.46 3.67
N SER A 11 -18.50 3.26 4.87
CA SER A 11 -18.99 2.23 5.79
C SER A 11 -20.33 2.67 6.39
N ASP A 12 -21.25 1.72 6.47
CA ASP A 12 -22.51 1.71 7.24
C ASP A 12 -22.31 1.70 8.77
N GLY A 13 -21.09 1.92 9.27
CA GLY A 13 -20.77 2.06 10.69
C GLY A 13 -20.24 0.79 11.36
N VAL A 14 -19.95 -0.28 10.61
CA VAL A 14 -19.53 -1.59 11.18
C VAL A 14 -18.12 -2.03 10.73
N ALA A 15 -17.55 -1.43 9.68
CA ALA A 15 -16.17 -1.75 9.27
C ALA A 15 -15.17 -0.86 10.00
N GLU A 16 -14.15 -1.44 10.62
CA GLU A 16 -12.99 -0.66 11.07
C GLU A 16 -12.39 0.09 9.88
N ALA A 17 -12.50 1.41 9.90
CA ALA A 17 -11.96 2.24 8.83
C ALA A 17 -10.44 2.04 8.79
N GLY A 18 -9.93 1.57 7.65
CA GLY A 18 -8.49 1.63 7.36
C GLY A 18 -7.98 3.06 7.35
N VAL A 19 -6.70 3.27 7.03
CA VAL A 19 -6.19 4.63 6.79
C VAL A 19 -6.91 5.24 5.59
N PRO A 20 -7.53 6.43 5.74
CA PRO A 20 -8.09 7.16 4.62
C PRO A 20 -7.03 7.44 3.54
N ALA A 21 -7.41 7.30 2.27
CA ALA A 21 -6.53 7.58 1.14
C ALA A 21 -5.90 8.98 1.22
N GLN A 22 -6.71 9.98 1.61
CA GLN A 22 -6.26 11.35 1.76
C GLN A 22 -5.22 11.49 2.88
N GLN A 23 -5.43 10.84 4.02
CA GLN A 23 -4.50 10.91 5.14
C GLN A 23 -3.12 10.35 4.75
N LEU A 24 -3.08 9.24 4.01
CA LEU A 24 -1.82 8.67 3.54
C LEU A 24 -1.14 9.54 2.46
N SER A 25 -1.95 10.13 1.57
CA SER A 25 -1.47 11.09 0.57
C SER A 25 -0.80 12.30 1.23
N ASP A 26 -1.48 12.92 2.19
CA ASP A 26 -0.98 14.09 2.91
C ASP A 26 0.30 13.73 3.68
N TRP A 27 0.30 12.57 4.34
CA TRP A 27 1.45 12.08 5.09
C TRP A 27 2.70 11.91 4.21
N LEU A 28 2.58 11.27 3.04
CA LEU A 28 3.70 11.10 2.11
C LEU A 28 4.11 12.43 1.44
N ALA A 29 3.17 13.34 1.24
CA ALA A 29 3.43 14.65 0.63
C ALA A 29 4.36 15.54 1.47
N HIS A 30 4.56 15.23 2.76
CA HIS A 30 5.54 15.92 3.60
C HIS A 30 6.99 15.61 3.19
N TYR A 31 7.22 14.49 2.51
CA TYR A 31 8.56 13.97 2.18
C TYR A 31 8.81 13.86 0.67
N TYR A 32 7.76 13.73 -0.12
CA TYR A 32 7.85 13.52 -1.57
C TYR A 32 6.84 14.37 -2.33
N ASP A 33 7.12 14.64 -3.60
CA ASP A 33 6.09 15.10 -4.55
C ASP A 33 5.14 13.92 -4.88
N VAL A 34 3.94 13.93 -4.31
CA VAL A 34 2.96 12.83 -4.37
C VAL A 34 1.83 13.15 -5.34
N VAL A 35 1.60 12.23 -6.29
CA VAL A 35 0.37 12.18 -7.08
C VAL A 35 -0.42 10.95 -6.66
N THR A 36 -1.63 11.15 -6.14
CA THR A 36 -2.47 10.07 -5.64
C THR A 36 -3.49 9.65 -6.69
N VAL A 37 -3.57 8.34 -6.93
CA VAL A 37 -4.57 7.69 -7.77
C VAL A 37 -5.37 6.74 -6.89
N THR A 38 -6.68 6.96 -6.82
CA THR A 38 -7.57 6.09 -6.06
C THR A 38 -8.31 5.11 -6.95
N PHE A 39 -8.55 3.90 -6.46
CA PHE A 39 -9.41 2.92 -7.12
C PHE A 39 -10.51 2.44 -6.17
N ALA A 40 -11.74 2.24 -6.66
CA ALA A 40 -12.83 1.72 -5.85
C ALA A 40 -12.76 0.20 -5.70
N ASP A 41 -12.52 -0.49 -6.82
CA ASP A 41 -12.45 -1.93 -6.92
C ASP A 41 -11.21 -2.34 -7.73
N ALA A 42 -10.49 -3.35 -7.22
CA ALA A 42 -9.24 -3.82 -7.81
C ALA A 42 -9.46 -4.70 -9.05
N GLU A 43 -10.65 -5.32 -9.19
CA GLU A 43 -10.95 -6.19 -10.33
C GLU A 43 -11.31 -5.40 -11.59
N SER A 44 -11.97 -4.24 -11.42
CA SER A 44 -12.36 -3.36 -12.51
C SER A 44 -11.39 -2.21 -12.78
N PHE A 45 -10.38 -1.98 -11.93
CA PHE A 45 -9.39 -0.93 -12.13
C PHE A 45 -8.41 -1.28 -13.26
N ASP A 46 -8.22 -0.33 -14.19
CA ASP A 46 -7.25 -0.48 -15.27
C ASP A 46 -5.83 -0.14 -14.79
N TRP A 47 -5.15 -1.15 -14.27
CA TRP A 47 -3.77 -1.06 -13.78
C TRP A 47 -2.77 -0.62 -14.86
N ALA A 48 -3.04 -0.94 -16.13
CA ALA A 48 -2.16 -0.63 -17.26
C ALA A 48 -2.30 0.82 -17.74
N ALA A 49 -3.40 1.50 -17.41
CA ALA A 49 -3.62 2.91 -17.74
C ALA A 49 -2.83 3.88 -16.84
N LEU A 50 -2.16 3.39 -15.79
CA LEU A 50 -1.31 4.21 -14.94
C LEU A 50 -0.12 4.80 -15.73
N PRO A 51 0.13 6.12 -15.65
CA PRO A 51 1.21 6.73 -16.41
C PRO A 51 2.60 6.19 -16.06
N GLN A 52 3.44 5.96 -17.07
CA GLN A 52 4.86 5.62 -16.95
C GLN A 52 5.73 6.86 -17.09
N ASP A 53 5.54 7.84 -16.19
CA ASP A 53 6.23 9.15 -16.21
C ASP A 53 7.50 9.19 -15.34
N GLY A 54 8.05 8.02 -14.97
CA GLY A 54 9.26 7.90 -14.17
C GLY A 54 9.07 8.10 -12.65
N ARG A 55 7.84 8.31 -12.17
CA ARG A 55 7.56 8.34 -10.72
C ARG A 55 7.61 6.93 -10.13
N VAL A 56 8.23 6.80 -8.96
CA VAL A 56 8.13 5.59 -8.13
C VAL A 56 6.67 5.31 -7.80
N LEU A 57 6.21 4.11 -8.16
CA LEU A 57 4.85 3.61 -7.99
C LEU A 57 4.73 2.87 -6.65
N ILE A 58 3.98 3.44 -5.72
CA ILE A 58 3.72 2.84 -4.41
C ILE A 58 2.26 2.39 -4.36
N LEU A 59 2.02 1.10 -4.17
CA LEU A 59 0.71 0.59 -3.81
C LEU A 59 0.55 0.63 -2.29
N ALA A 60 -0.51 1.23 -1.77
CA ALA A 60 -0.86 1.14 -0.36
C ALA A 60 -2.13 0.33 -0.15
N SER A 61 -2.01 -0.77 0.59
CA SER A 61 -3.13 -1.58 1.03
C SER A 61 -3.53 -1.22 2.45
N THR A 62 -4.63 -0.47 2.56
CA THR A 62 -5.17 0.05 3.82
C THR A 62 -6.38 -0.73 4.34
N SER A 63 -6.86 -1.74 3.60
CA SER A 63 -7.99 -2.62 3.97
C SER A 63 -7.55 -4.08 4.04
N ARG A 64 -8.41 -4.98 4.56
CA ARG A 64 -8.14 -6.44 4.55
C ARG A 64 -8.47 -7.13 3.23
N LEU A 65 -8.99 -6.41 2.23
CA LEU A 65 -9.43 -6.99 0.96
C LEU A 65 -8.23 -7.47 0.13
N ARG A 66 -8.25 -8.73 -0.30
CA ARG A 66 -7.25 -9.31 -1.20
C ARG A 66 -7.38 -8.75 -2.62
N TYR A 67 -6.31 -8.76 -3.39
CA TYR A 67 -6.36 -8.38 -4.81
C TYR A 67 -6.87 -9.54 -5.67
N GLY A 68 -7.62 -9.24 -6.73
CA GLY A 68 -8.14 -10.25 -7.66
C GLY A 68 -7.10 -10.72 -8.68
N PRO A 69 -7.35 -11.83 -9.41
CA PRO A 69 -6.37 -12.52 -10.26
C PRO A 69 -5.67 -11.62 -11.29
N LEU A 70 -6.38 -10.63 -11.84
CA LEU A 70 -5.84 -9.70 -12.83
C LEU A 70 -4.64 -8.93 -12.27
N ALA A 71 -4.85 -8.19 -11.18
CA ALA A 71 -3.79 -7.41 -10.54
C ALA A 71 -2.59 -8.27 -10.13
N ARG A 72 -2.84 -9.50 -9.64
CA ARG A 72 -1.77 -10.43 -9.24
C ARG A 72 -0.89 -10.88 -10.41
N ALA A 73 -1.48 -11.01 -11.59
CA ALA A 73 -0.80 -11.58 -12.75
C ALA A 73 -0.17 -10.52 -13.66
N THR A 74 -0.68 -9.28 -13.67
CA THR A 74 -0.35 -8.31 -14.71
C THR A 74 0.26 -7.01 -14.21
N TRP A 75 0.37 -6.80 -12.89
CA TRP A 75 0.80 -5.52 -12.36
C TRP A 75 1.81 -5.65 -11.23
N ARG A 76 2.85 -4.81 -11.29
CA ARG A 76 3.97 -4.79 -10.37
C ARG A 76 4.35 -3.34 -10.03
N PRO A 77 3.97 -2.83 -8.85
CA PRO A 77 4.49 -1.55 -8.37
C PRO A 77 5.97 -1.66 -7.99
N ASP A 78 6.61 -0.51 -7.79
CA ASP A 78 7.99 -0.46 -7.29
C ASP A 78 8.05 -0.83 -5.80
N LEU A 79 6.98 -0.51 -5.06
CA LEU A 79 6.85 -0.82 -3.64
C LEU A 79 5.39 -1.08 -3.27
N HIS A 80 5.17 -2.08 -2.42
CA HIS A 80 3.88 -2.37 -1.82
C HIS A 80 3.91 -2.13 -0.30
N LEU A 81 3.12 -1.17 0.18
CA LEU A 81 2.86 -0.94 1.60
C LEU A 81 1.64 -1.74 2.05
N ALA A 82 1.85 -2.89 2.68
CA ALA A 82 0.80 -3.74 3.25
C ALA A 82 0.53 -3.31 4.71
N LEU A 83 -0.34 -2.30 4.86
CA LEU A 83 -0.52 -1.60 6.14
C LEU A 83 -1.46 -2.30 7.11
N TRP A 84 -2.10 -3.40 6.72
CA TRP A 84 -3.02 -4.12 7.60
C TRP A 84 -2.93 -5.63 7.48
N SER A 85 -3.23 -6.19 6.30
CA SER A 85 -3.17 -7.63 6.07
C SER A 85 -1.82 -8.02 5.44
N PRO A 86 -0.96 -8.77 6.13
CA PRO A 86 0.33 -9.18 5.55
C PRO A 86 0.13 -10.02 4.28
N PHE A 87 -0.96 -10.78 4.19
CA PHE A 87 -1.27 -11.64 3.04
C PHE A 87 -1.49 -10.90 1.73
N GLN A 88 -1.70 -9.58 1.76
CA GLN A 88 -1.76 -8.79 0.53
C GLN A 88 -0.40 -8.72 -0.16
N ALA A 89 0.71 -8.79 0.59
CA ALA A 89 2.04 -8.85 0.00
C ALA A 89 2.32 -10.18 -0.75
N LEU A 90 1.46 -11.20 -0.59
CA LEU A 90 1.50 -12.41 -1.42
C LEU A 90 0.66 -12.27 -2.71
N ASP A 91 -0.17 -11.23 -2.81
CA ASP A 91 -1.02 -11.02 -3.98
C ASP A 91 -0.29 -10.24 -5.07
N ILE A 92 0.63 -9.35 -4.69
CA ILE A 92 1.29 -8.43 -5.61
C ILE A 92 2.76 -8.79 -5.67
N ASP A 93 3.25 -9.11 -6.87
CA ASP A 93 4.65 -9.48 -7.10
C ASP A 93 5.57 -8.24 -7.08
N ALA A 94 5.74 -7.62 -5.91
CA ALA A 94 6.58 -6.46 -5.70
C ALA A 94 7.30 -6.51 -4.34
N PRO A 95 8.42 -5.77 -4.17
CA PRO A 95 8.98 -5.55 -2.86
C PRO A 95 7.90 -4.99 -1.92
N ALA A 96 7.74 -5.59 -0.74
CA ALA A 96 6.68 -5.23 0.18
C ALA A 96 7.21 -4.86 1.57
N LEU A 97 6.67 -3.78 2.14
CA LEU A 97 6.84 -3.41 3.53
C LEU A 97 5.53 -3.68 4.29
N ILE A 98 5.62 -4.47 5.36
CA ILE A 98 4.48 -4.92 6.15
C ILE A 98 4.55 -4.26 7.53
N THR A 99 3.44 -3.66 7.99
CA THR A 99 3.38 -2.98 9.29
C THR A 99 2.41 -3.61 10.29
N TYR A 100 1.61 -4.60 9.85
CA TYR A 100 0.55 -5.27 10.65
C TYR A 100 -0.53 -4.34 11.22
N GLY A 101 -0.56 -3.09 10.77
CA GLY A 101 -1.48 -2.07 11.26
C GLY A 101 -1.01 -0.67 10.89
N PHE A 102 -1.87 0.29 11.17
CA PHE A 102 -1.70 1.67 10.72
C PHE A 102 -1.83 2.69 11.85
N ALA A 103 -1.55 2.27 13.09
CA ALA A 103 -1.37 3.20 14.19
C ALA A 103 -0.25 4.19 13.86
N GLU A 104 -0.33 5.41 14.41
CA GLU A 104 0.65 6.47 14.14
C GLU A 104 2.12 6.03 14.30
N PRO A 105 2.51 5.24 15.33
CA PRO A 105 3.89 4.75 15.42
C PRO A 105 4.31 3.87 14.24
N ALA A 106 3.40 3.07 13.70
CA ALA A 106 3.66 2.21 12.54
C ALA A 106 3.89 3.07 11.28
N LEU A 107 3.05 4.08 11.05
CA LEU A 107 3.21 5.02 9.93
C LEU A 107 4.50 5.85 10.05
N LYS A 108 4.89 6.25 11.27
CA LYS A 108 6.19 6.90 11.53
C LYS A 108 7.37 5.99 11.20
N ALA A 109 7.31 4.71 11.56
CA ALA A 109 8.36 3.75 11.21
C ALA A 109 8.46 3.52 9.69
N VAL A 110 7.33 3.45 8.98
CA VAL A 110 7.31 3.41 7.50
C VAL A 110 8.01 4.63 6.93
N THR A 111 7.70 5.83 7.42
CA THR A 111 8.35 7.06 6.97
C THR A 111 9.84 7.03 7.21
N ALA A 112 10.28 6.73 8.43
CA ALA A 112 11.70 6.67 8.77
C ALA A 112 12.44 5.69 7.85
N TRP A 113 11.81 4.56 7.51
CA TRP A 113 12.37 3.62 6.55
C TRP A 113 12.42 4.17 5.11
N LEU A 114 11.33 4.78 4.63
CA LEU A 114 11.26 5.35 3.28
C LEU A 114 12.31 6.44 3.04
N ILE A 115 12.62 7.25 4.06
CA ILE A 115 13.61 8.33 3.97
C ILE A 115 15.03 7.89 4.36
N GLY A 116 15.24 6.60 4.66
CA GLY A 116 16.57 6.04 4.96
C GLY A 116 17.09 6.31 6.38
N GLU A 117 16.23 6.72 7.31
CA GLU A 117 16.57 6.92 8.74
C GLU A 117 16.44 5.63 9.57
N LEU A 118 15.73 4.63 9.06
CA LEU A 118 15.48 3.36 9.75
C LEU A 118 15.65 2.18 8.79
N GLU A 119 16.22 1.09 9.29
CA GLU A 119 16.27 -0.20 8.60
C GLU A 119 15.09 -1.09 9.01
N ALA A 120 14.49 -1.79 8.05
CA ALA A 120 13.40 -2.73 8.32
C ALA A 120 13.95 -4.08 8.78
N THR A 121 14.17 -4.24 10.08
CA THR A 121 14.76 -5.47 10.66
C THR A 121 13.72 -6.52 11.10
N GLY A 122 12.44 -6.24 10.88
CA GLY A 122 11.34 -7.15 11.24
C GLY A 122 11.41 -8.45 10.43
N ARG A 123 10.97 -9.56 11.03
CA ARG A 123 10.81 -10.83 10.33
C ARG A 123 9.33 -11.19 10.30
N CYS A 124 8.83 -11.59 9.14
CA CYS A 124 7.45 -12.04 9.04
C CYS A 124 7.24 -13.26 9.94
N PRO A 125 6.27 -13.26 10.87
CA PRO A 125 6.03 -14.37 11.78
C PRO A 125 5.24 -15.51 11.12
N VAL A 126 4.88 -15.36 9.84
CA VAL A 126 4.06 -16.30 9.09
C VAL A 126 4.93 -17.03 8.07
N GLU A 127 4.86 -18.36 8.08
CA GLU A 127 5.52 -19.20 7.09
C GLU A 127 5.00 -18.91 5.67
N GLY A 128 5.86 -19.08 4.65
CA GLY A 128 5.49 -18.84 3.25
C GLY A 128 5.78 -17.43 2.72
N PHE A 129 6.16 -16.49 3.60
CA PHE A 129 6.85 -15.27 3.20
C PHE A 129 8.35 -15.56 3.21
N ALA A 130 8.88 -16.04 2.08
CA ALA A 130 10.32 -16.23 1.95
C ALA A 130 11.02 -14.85 1.98
N ALA A 131 12.16 -14.78 2.68
CA ALA A 131 13.08 -13.65 2.63
C ALA A 131 13.97 -13.71 1.38
#